data_AF-A0A7S4V750-F1
#
_entry.id   AF-A0A7S4V750-F1
#
_cell.length_a   1.000
_cell.length_b   1.000
_cell.length_c   1.000
_cell.angle_alpha   90.00
_cell.angle_beta   90.00
_cell.angle_gamma   90.00
#
_symmetry.space_group_name_H-M   'P 1'
#
loop_
_entity.id
_entity.type
_entity.pdbx_description
1 polymer ?
#
loop_
_entity_poly.entity_id
_entity_poly.type
_entity_poly.pdbx_seq_one_letter_code
_entity_poly.pdbx_strand_id
1 'polypeptide(L)'
;VSSFCQGSLSCTPPPEMAARDGEGFPSDGSKGAHRFLLQGRQCTWDEYWRLCREEHPGDGSASIIAGAYLRTLDVNHEAFTVDTEHTTTAVTLITPGLFADLRVPCKSSVRFAGRRALAECTDSELRELARTVSFCGFHVVRHDVPGYEGSPVCERLTCIDSQPPPRRFPNQWRIQTNWDRGGWIEWGARKDASGQALYVEHWRRLPAGEAKPFLALRRSAKEGRDGFLLVVGDHFLFLDDRACGPLPAVVLGRDGHTDRGQLQALAGKATSTDELRNLVSYCSAHGRVGDGWRVALSSWPWLEGEHLLGQGARLNGARVSADGTAVRMREADPDAAVEGCAQASAPLEREWEVLESSHSVESLRVLLGCAPSSASHAPTKRKLAPDEADDPPQVDGAAAVVSKRKK
;
A
#
# COMPACT_ATOMS: atom_id res chain seq x y z
N VAL A 1 -0.47 3.50 33.07
CA VAL A 1 0.41 3.17 31.92
C VAL A 1 -0.21 3.76 30.64
N SER A 2 -0.43 5.08 30.61
CA SER A 2 -1.28 5.73 29.59
C SER A 2 -0.80 7.15 29.24
N SER A 3 0.51 7.32 28.97
CA SER A 3 1.03 8.64 28.55
C SER A 3 2.24 8.59 27.62
N PHE A 4 2.46 7.49 26.90
CA PHE A 4 3.57 7.34 25.96
C PHE A 4 3.02 6.92 24.60
N CYS A 5 2.50 7.86 23.80
CA CYS A 5 2.30 7.72 22.34
C CYS A 5 1.84 9.07 21.75
N GLN A 6 2.70 10.08 21.80
CA GLN A 6 2.61 11.28 20.94
C GLN A 6 4.04 11.67 20.55
N GLY A 7 4.75 10.76 19.89
CA GLY A 7 6.07 11.03 19.31
C GLY A 7 5.92 11.33 17.83
N SER A 8 6.07 12.60 17.43
CA SER A 8 6.47 12.92 16.06
C SER A 8 7.79 12.19 15.78
N LEU A 9 7.87 11.40 14.72
CA LEU A 9 9.09 10.71 14.31
C LEU A 9 10.20 11.74 14.03
N SER A 10 11.06 12.01 15.01
CA SER A 10 12.27 12.81 14.82
C SER A 10 13.43 11.90 14.44
N CYS A 11 13.87 11.96 13.19
CA CYS A 11 15.05 11.24 12.74
C CYS A 11 16.03 12.23 12.10
N THR A 12 16.89 12.83 12.92
CA THR A 12 18.04 13.62 12.43
C THR A 12 19.19 12.66 12.14
N PRO A 13 19.75 12.61 10.91
CA PRO A 13 20.91 11.77 10.63
C PRO A 13 22.19 12.32 11.30
N PRO A 14 23.12 11.46 11.75
CA PRO A 14 24.43 11.91 12.20
C PRO A 14 25.26 12.47 11.03
N PRO A 15 26.02 13.56 11.23
CA PRO A 15 26.67 14.33 10.17
C PRO A 15 27.75 13.56 9.38
N GLU A 16 28.31 12.46 9.91
CA GLU A 16 29.38 11.69 9.23
C GLU A 16 28.89 10.78 8.10
N MET A 17 27.60 10.42 8.03
CA MET A 17 27.08 9.56 6.95
C MET A 17 26.82 10.30 5.64
N ALA A 18 26.62 11.62 5.66
CA ALA A 18 26.32 12.40 4.45
C ALA A 18 27.49 12.45 3.44
N ALA A 19 28.71 12.09 3.85
CA ALA A 19 29.91 12.24 3.02
C ALA A 19 30.27 11.01 2.16
N ARG A 20 29.74 9.82 2.44
CA ARG A 20 30.12 8.57 1.72
C ARG A 20 29.16 8.13 0.62
N ASP A 21 27.92 8.59 0.64
CA ASP A 21 26.93 8.32 -0.43
C ASP A 21 27.07 9.30 -1.63
N GLY A 22 28.12 10.13 -1.64
CA GLY A 22 28.28 11.28 -2.54
C GLY A 22 28.87 11.02 -3.92
N GLU A 23 29.38 9.83 -4.24
CA GLU A 23 30.07 9.61 -5.54
C GLU A 23 29.14 9.20 -6.70
N GLY A 24 27.83 9.07 -6.48
CA GLY A 24 26.89 8.63 -7.52
C GLY A 24 25.69 9.55 -7.78
N PHE A 25 25.46 10.58 -6.97
CA PHE A 25 24.29 11.45 -7.13
C PHE A 25 24.71 12.84 -7.60
N PRO A 26 24.21 13.32 -8.75
CA PRO A 26 24.37 14.72 -9.13
C PRO A 26 23.73 15.59 -8.04
N SER A 27 24.57 16.33 -7.32
CA SER A 27 24.16 17.35 -6.33
C SER A 27 23.68 18.65 -6.99
N ASP A 28 23.54 18.62 -8.31
CA ASP A 28 22.95 19.62 -9.17
C ASP A 28 21.46 19.77 -8.86
N GLY A 29 21.12 20.74 -8.01
CA GLY A 29 19.93 21.58 -8.18
C GLY A 29 18.53 20.92 -8.22
N SER A 30 18.40 19.64 -7.88
CA SER A 30 17.17 18.88 -8.14
C SER A 30 15.94 19.53 -7.50
N LYS A 31 14.98 19.89 -8.36
CA LYS A 31 13.64 20.32 -7.96
C LYS A 31 12.87 19.05 -7.58
N GLY A 32 12.46 18.92 -6.33
CA GLY A 32 11.67 17.78 -5.88
C GLY A 32 11.57 17.63 -4.37
N ALA A 33 10.59 16.84 -3.92
CA ALA A 33 10.37 16.49 -2.52
C ALA A 33 11.63 15.95 -1.81
N HIS A 34 12.60 15.39 -2.54
CA HIS A 34 13.92 14.96 -2.02
C HIS A 34 14.72 16.06 -1.36
N ARG A 35 14.54 17.32 -1.76
CA ARG A 35 15.24 18.45 -1.15
C ARG A 35 14.91 18.56 0.34
N PHE A 36 13.71 18.19 0.77
CA PHE A 36 13.34 18.24 2.19
C PHE A 36 14.07 17.17 3.01
N LEU A 37 14.15 15.95 2.47
CA LEU A 37 14.92 14.86 3.09
C LEU A 37 16.42 15.17 3.16
N LEU A 38 16.97 15.75 2.09
CA LEU A 38 18.39 16.11 1.99
C LEU A 38 18.76 17.36 2.81
N GLN A 39 17.81 18.26 3.08
CA GLN A 39 18.04 19.46 3.90
C GLN A 39 17.89 19.23 5.41
N GLY A 40 17.69 17.98 5.85
CA GLY A 40 17.46 17.66 7.26
C GLY A 40 16.19 18.30 7.83
N ARG A 41 15.27 18.76 6.96
CA ARG A 41 13.95 19.21 7.39
C ARG A 41 13.08 17.98 7.61
N GLN A 42 12.45 17.89 8.77
CA GLN A 42 11.42 16.89 9.02
C GLN A 42 10.29 17.14 8.03
N CYS A 43 10.12 16.24 7.08
CA CYS A 43 8.96 16.18 6.22
C CYS A 43 8.07 15.08 6.78
N THR A 44 6.85 15.43 7.15
CA THR A 44 5.85 14.41 7.49
C THR A 44 5.47 13.63 6.24
N TRP A 45 4.99 12.40 6.43
CA TRP A 45 4.48 11.58 5.34
C TRP A 45 3.43 12.31 4.49
N ASP A 46 2.56 13.07 5.14
CA ASP A 46 1.47 13.80 4.49
C ASP A 46 1.99 14.97 3.66
N GLU A 47 3.05 15.64 4.13
CA GLU A 47 3.71 16.70 3.36
C GLU A 47 4.41 16.13 2.13
N TYR A 48 5.16 15.04 2.27
CA TYR A 48 5.82 14.39 1.14
C TYR A 48 4.80 13.93 0.11
N TRP A 49 3.73 13.27 0.56
CA TRP A 49 2.64 12.82 -0.29
C TRP A 49 1.97 13.99 -1.03
N ARG A 50 1.64 15.06 -0.32
CA ARG A 50 1.07 16.26 -0.92
C ARG A 50 1.98 16.81 -2.00
N LEU A 51 3.29 16.90 -1.74
CA LEU A 51 4.27 17.38 -2.72
C LEU A 51 4.33 16.47 -3.95
N CYS A 52 4.36 15.14 -3.77
CA CYS A 52 4.34 14.19 -4.89
C CYS A 52 3.10 14.37 -5.77
N ARG A 53 1.93 14.62 -5.18
CA ARG A 53 0.70 14.89 -5.95
C ARG A 53 0.70 16.25 -6.64
N GLU A 54 1.18 17.29 -5.96
CA GLU A 54 1.23 18.65 -6.48
C GLU A 54 2.23 18.78 -7.65
N GLU A 55 3.34 18.04 -7.61
CA GLU A 55 4.35 18.03 -8.67
C GLU A 55 3.88 17.28 -9.94
N HIS A 56 2.92 16.35 -9.82
CA HIS A 56 2.47 15.51 -10.93
C HIS A 56 0.94 15.41 -11.03
N PRO A 57 0.23 16.53 -11.32
CA PRO A 57 -1.22 16.54 -11.42
C PRO A 57 -1.68 15.85 -12.71
N GLY A 58 -1.84 14.52 -12.66
CA GLY A 58 -2.72 13.78 -13.57
C GLY A 58 -2.28 13.72 -15.04
N ASP A 59 -0.98 13.86 -15.34
CA ASP A 59 -0.44 13.72 -16.70
C ASP A 59 -0.53 12.29 -17.28
N GLY A 60 -1.06 11.34 -16.51
CA GLY A 60 -1.19 9.94 -16.88
C GLY A 60 0.14 9.18 -16.82
N SER A 61 1.28 9.81 -16.56
CA SER A 61 2.59 9.15 -16.47
C SER A 61 2.63 8.16 -15.31
N ALA A 62 2.00 8.48 -14.18
CA ALA A 62 1.89 7.61 -13.03
C ALA A 62 1.14 6.29 -13.34
N SER A 63 0.39 6.25 -14.44
CA SER A 63 -0.37 5.07 -14.86
C SER A 63 0.45 4.02 -15.64
N ILE A 64 1.68 4.33 -16.10
CA ILE A 64 2.42 3.43 -17.01
C ILE A 64 2.78 2.07 -16.37
N ILE A 65 2.88 2.04 -15.04
CA ILE A 65 3.12 0.82 -14.25
C ILE A 65 1.96 0.48 -13.32
N ALA A 66 0.83 1.18 -13.38
CA ALA A 66 -0.33 0.83 -12.56
C ALA A 66 -0.89 -0.55 -12.95
N GLY A 67 -1.16 -1.39 -11.96
CA GLY A 67 -1.56 -2.79 -12.16
C GLY A 67 -1.23 -3.69 -10.97
N ALA A 68 -1.64 -4.95 -11.09
CA ALA A 68 -1.18 -6.03 -10.21
C ALA A 68 -0.21 -6.93 -10.99
N TYR A 69 0.96 -7.21 -10.40
CA TYR A 69 2.04 -7.94 -11.06
C TYR A 69 2.61 -9.04 -10.18
N LEU A 70 3.14 -10.06 -10.84
CA LEU A 70 3.99 -11.10 -10.29
C LEU A 70 5.42 -10.90 -10.79
N ARG A 71 6.39 -10.95 -9.89
CA ARG A 71 7.80 -10.93 -10.24
C ARG A 71 8.22 -12.29 -10.80
N THR A 72 8.71 -12.32 -12.03
CA THR A 72 9.16 -13.56 -12.67
C THR A 72 10.67 -13.78 -12.55
N LEU A 73 11.43 -12.70 -12.36
CA LEU A 73 12.88 -12.71 -12.25
C LEU A 73 13.34 -11.56 -11.36
N ASP A 74 14.35 -11.80 -10.54
CA ASP A 74 15.15 -10.81 -9.83
C ASP A 74 16.62 -11.24 -9.92
N VAL A 75 17.44 -10.40 -10.54
CA VAL A 75 18.88 -10.59 -10.61
C VAL A 75 19.52 -9.48 -9.79
N ASN A 76 20.22 -9.85 -8.73
CA ASN A 76 21.01 -8.92 -7.94
C ASN A 76 22.49 -9.15 -8.25
N HIS A 77 23.07 -8.25 -9.05
CA HIS A 77 24.45 -8.36 -9.51
C HIS A 77 25.45 -8.21 -8.37
N GLU A 78 25.14 -7.36 -7.38
CA GLU A 78 26.04 -7.12 -6.25
C GLU A 78 26.09 -8.33 -5.30
N ALA A 79 24.96 -8.97 -5.07
CA ALA A 79 24.87 -10.18 -4.23
C ALA A 79 25.15 -11.47 -5.01
N PHE A 80 25.31 -11.40 -6.34
CA PHE A 80 25.39 -12.56 -7.24
C PHE A 80 24.24 -13.57 -7.01
N THR A 81 23.02 -13.07 -6.84
CA THR A 81 21.83 -13.89 -6.62
C THR A 81 20.84 -13.77 -7.77
N VAL A 82 20.12 -14.86 -8.01
CA VAL A 82 19.03 -14.94 -8.98
C VAL A 82 17.84 -15.57 -8.31
N ASP A 83 16.77 -14.79 -8.18
CA ASP A 83 15.47 -15.24 -7.72
C ASP A 83 14.48 -15.30 -8.88
N THR A 84 13.56 -16.26 -8.81
CA THR A 84 12.51 -16.49 -9.81
C THR A 84 11.20 -16.74 -9.10
N GLU A 85 10.10 -16.83 -9.87
CA GLU A 85 8.79 -17.25 -9.33
C GLU A 85 8.82 -18.66 -8.67
N HIS A 86 9.87 -19.45 -8.88
CA HIS A 86 10.08 -20.75 -8.22
C HIS A 86 10.85 -20.68 -6.90
N THR A 87 11.56 -19.59 -6.61
CA THR A 87 12.29 -19.39 -5.34
C THR A 87 11.51 -18.48 -4.40
N THR A 88 10.88 -17.44 -4.95
CA THR A 88 10.13 -16.44 -4.20
C THR A 88 8.88 -16.02 -4.98
N THR A 89 7.71 -16.18 -4.39
CA THR A 89 6.48 -15.60 -4.93
C THR A 89 6.43 -14.15 -4.49
N ALA A 90 6.65 -13.23 -5.43
CA ALA A 90 6.62 -11.80 -5.18
C ALA A 90 5.51 -11.13 -5.99
N VAL A 91 4.57 -10.52 -5.29
CA VAL A 91 3.43 -9.80 -5.86
C VAL A 91 3.52 -8.33 -5.53
N THR A 92 3.23 -7.46 -6.50
CA THR A 92 3.11 -6.03 -6.27
C THR A 92 1.82 -5.49 -6.86
N LEU A 93 1.16 -4.63 -6.09
CA LEU A 93 0.04 -3.81 -6.56
C LEU A 93 0.50 -2.36 -6.62
N ILE A 94 0.25 -1.73 -7.76
CA ILE A 94 0.64 -0.35 -8.03
C ILE A 94 -0.62 0.39 -8.51
N THR A 95 -1.01 1.38 -7.74
CA THR A 95 -2.04 2.37 -8.08
C THR A 95 -1.33 3.61 -8.65
N PRO A 96 -2.02 4.68 -9.07
CA PRO A 96 -1.33 5.84 -9.63
C PRO A 96 -0.31 6.48 -8.69
N GLY A 97 -0.55 6.58 -7.38
CA GLY A 97 0.41 7.19 -6.45
C GLY A 97 0.95 6.28 -5.36
N LEU A 98 0.42 5.07 -5.22
CA LEU A 98 0.81 4.13 -4.17
C LEU A 98 1.27 2.78 -4.72
N PHE A 99 2.02 2.07 -3.90
CA PHE A 99 2.44 0.72 -4.18
C PHE A 99 2.46 -0.13 -2.91
N ALA A 100 2.34 -1.43 -3.11
CA ALA A 100 2.51 -2.46 -2.09
C ALA A 100 3.23 -3.66 -2.71
N ASP A 101 4.11 -4.30 -1.96
CA ASP A 101 4.90 -5.46 -2.38
C ASP A 101 4.91 -6.50 -1.25
N LEU A 102 4.71 -7.77 -1.62
CA LEU A 102 4.80 -8.94 -0.73
C LEU A 102 5.62 -10.02 -1.44
N ARG A 103 6.67 -10.51 -0.77
CA ARG A 103 7.60 -11.53 -1.23
C ARG A 103 7.67 -12.65 -0.20
N VAL A 104 7.20 -13.83 -0.59
CA VAL A 104 7.19 -15.03 0.26
C VAL A 104 8.08 -16.11 -0.38
N PRO A 105 9.05 -16.68 0.35
CA PRO A 105 9.85 -17.80 -0.15
C PRO A 105 8.96 -19.00 -0.53
N CYS A 106 9.13 -19.55 -1.73
CA CYS A 106 8.32 -20.68 -2.22
C CYS A 106 8.64 -22.00 -1.49
N LYS A 107 9.86 -22.12 -0.95
CA LYS A 107 10.29 -23.30 -0.20
C LYS A 107 10.39 -22.94 1.26
N SER A 108 9.45 -23.45 2.05
CA SER A 108 9.56 -23.40 3.50
C SER A 108 10.31 -24.62 4.04
N SER A 109 11.21 -24.38 4.99
CA SER A 109 11.89 -25.44 5.75
C SER A 109 11.03 -26.02 6.88
N VAL A 110 9.92 -25.34 7.21
CA VAL A 110 9.00 -25.68 8.31
C VAL A 110 7.57 -25.84 7.78
N ARG A 111 6.70 -26.43 8.60
CA ARG A 111 5.27 -26.55 8.29
C ARG A 111 4.49 -25.79 9.36
N PHE A 112 3.59 -24.89 8.93
CA PHE A 112 2.72 -24.12 9.82
C PHE A 112 1.36 -24.80 10.04
N ALA A 113 1.29 -26.13 9.93
CA ALA A 113 0.05 -26.86 10.00
C ALA A 113 -0.60 -26.71 11.39
N GLY A 114 -1.87 -26.29 11.40
CA GLY A 114 -2.64 -26.10 12.63
C GLY A 114 -2.37 -24.79 13.37
N ARG A 115 -1.44 -23.95 12.89
CA ARG A 115 -1.22 -22.60 13.45
C ARG A 115 -2.37 -21.68 13.08
N ARG A 116 -2.69 -20.76 13.98
CA ARG A 116 -3.68 -19.68 13.79
C ARG A 116 -3.19 -18.33 14.31
N ALA A 117 -2.06 -18.33 15.01
CA ALA A 117 -1.53 -17.19 15.74
C ALA A 117 0.00 -17.32 15.89
N LEU A 118 0.69 -16.18 16.04
CA LEU A 118 2.13 -16.15 16.30
C LEU A 118 2.50 -16.77 17.65
N ALA A 119 1.59 -16.73 18.63
CA ALA A 119 1.75 -17.36 19.95
C ALA A 119 2.03 -18.86 19.83
N GLU A 120 1.41 -19.51 18.84
CA GLU A 120 1.46 -20.95 18.63
C GLU A 120 2.72 -21.38 17.87
N CYS A 121 3.46 -20.44 17.29
CA CYS A 121 4.65 -20.74 16.52
C CYS A 121 5.85 -21.11 17.38
N THR A 122 6.63 -22.08 16.91
CA THR A 122 7.95 -22.35 17.48
C THR A 122 8.97 -21.28 17.05
N ASP A 123 10.10 -21.20 17.74
CA ASP A 123 11.19 -20.29 17.36
C ASP A 123 11.70 -20.54 15.93
N SER A 124 11.75 -21.80 15.47
CA SER A 124 12.16 -22.11 14.09
C SER A 124 11.13 -21.62 13.07
N GLU A 125 9.84 -21.73 13.42
CA GLU A 125 8.74 -21.21 12.59
C GLU A 125 8.79 -19.68 12.50
N LEU A 126 8.98 -18.99 13.63
CA LEU A 126 9.10 -17.52 13.65
C LEU A 126 10.33 -17.03 12.86
N ARG A 127 11.46 -17.73 12.93
CA ARG A 127 12.65 -17.41 12.12
C ARG A 127 12.41 -17.63 10.63
N GLU A 128 11.60 -18.61 10.26
CA GLU A 128 11.21 -18.79 8.87
C GLU A 128 10.32 -17.63 8.39
N LEU A 129 9.35 -17.18 9.20
CA LEU A 129 8.51 -16.02 8.86
C LEU A 129 9.34 -14.74 8.65
N ALA A 130 10.48 -14.60 9.33
CA ALA A 130 11.39 -13.47 9.16
C ALA A 130 12.05 -13.37 7.77
N ARG A 131 11.90 -14.39 6.92
CA ARG A 131 12.36 -14.38 5.53
C ARG A 131 11.40 -13.69 4.56
N THR A 132 10.14 -13.51 4.99
CA THR A 132 9.17 -12.77 4.21
C THR A 132 9.58 -11.31 4.14
N VAL A 133 9.41 -10.72 2.96
CA VAL A 133 9.63 -9.29 2.73
C VAL A 133 8.31 -8.69 2.30
N SER A 134 7.89 -7.62 2.95
CA SER A 134 6.79 -6.79 2.49
C SER A 134 7.07 -5.33 2.77
N PHE A 135 6.59 -4.47 1.88
CA PHE A 135 6.72 -3.04 2.04
C PHE A 135 5.66 -2.31 1.20
N CYS A 136 5.27 -1.12 1.64
CA CYS A 136 4.34 -0.27 0.90
C CYS A 136 4.65 1.20 1.12
N GLY A 137 4.12 2.03 0.24
CA GLY A 137 4.25 3.48 0.36
C GLY A 137 3.86 4.20 -0.91
N PHE A 138 4.57 5.29 -1.18
CA PHE A 138 4.29 6.19 -2.29
C PHE A 138 5.29 6.00 -3.41
N HIS A 139 4.84 6.26 -4.64
CA HIS A 139 5.75 6.34 -5.77
C HIS A 139 5.45 7.54 -6.66
N VAL A 140 6.45 7.94 -7.43
CA VAL A 140 6.35 8.96 -8.46
C VAL A 140 7.15 8.50 -9.68
N VAL A 141 6.61 8.74 -10.87
CA VAL A 141 7.29 8.49 -12.14
C VAL A 141 7.75 9.82 -12.72
N ARG A 142 9.04 9.92 -13.04
CA ARG A 142 9.70 11.11 -13.58
C ARG A 142 10.38 10.80 -14.91
N HIS A 143 10.43 11.80 -15.78
CA HIS A 143 11.05 11.70 -17.11
C HIS A 143 12.25 12.63 -17.29
N ASP A 144 12.50 13.47 -16.30
CA ASP A 144 13.50 14.54 -16.24
C ASP A 144 14.63 14.24 -15.25
N VAL A 145 14.85 12.96 -14.92
CA VAL A 145 15.94 12.54 -14.03
C VAL A 145 17.27 12.59 -14.79
N PRO A 146 18.27 13.35 -14.31
CA PRO A 146 19.58 13.45 -14.96
C PRO A 146 20.24 12.07 -15.18
N GLY A 147 20.76 11.85 -16.39
CA GLY A 147 21.36 10.58 -16.79
C GLY A 147 20.36 9.49 -17.22
N TYR A 148 19.07 9.81 -17.19
CA TYR A 148 17.97 8.95 -17.64
C TYR A 148 16.99 9.71 -18.54
N GLU A 149 17.44 10.76 -19.23
CA GLU A 149 16.60 11.64 -20.02
C GLU A 149 15.76 10.85 -21.04
N GLY A 150 14.45 11.09 -21.05
CA GLY A 150 13.50 10.40 -21.93
C GLY A 150 13.13 8.97 -21.48
N SER A 151 13.77 8.43 -20.44
CA SER A 151 13.37 7.17 -19.81
C SER A 151 12.56 7.44 -18.54
N PRO A 152 11.43 6.76 -18.32
CA PRO A 152 10.71 6.87 -17.06
C PRO A 152 11.55 6.27 -15.92
N VAL A 153 11.76 7.07 -14.87
CA VAL A 153 12.36 6.65 -13.61
C VAL A 153 11.29 6.72 -12.53
N CYS A 154 11.09 5.62 -11.84
CA CYS A 154 10.22 5.59 -10.67
C CYS A 154 11.06 5.82 -9.42
N GLU A 155 10.51 6.61 -8.51
CA GLU A 155 11.05 6.81 -7.17
C GLU A 155 10.01 6.30 -6.17
N ARG A 156 10.40 5.45 -5.21
CA ARG A 156 9.51 4.91 -4.16
C ARG A 156 10.00 5.38 -2.82
N LEU A 157 9.08 5.87 -2.02
CA LEU A 157 9.32 6.11 -0.61
C LEU A 157 8.45 5.15 0.21
N THR A 158 9.12 4.30 0.99
CA THR A 158 8.48 3.25 1.80
C THR A 158 7.99 3.79 3.13
N CYS A 159 6.72 3.60 3.44
CA CYS A 159 6.09 3.97 4.71
C CYS A 159 6.10 2.82 5.72
N ILE A 160 5.73 1.62 5.26
CA ILE A 160 5.81 0.37 6.03
C ILE A 160 6.88 -0.50 5.38
N ASP A 161 7.87 -0.94 6.15
CA ASP A 161 8.91 -1.87 5.69
C ASP A 161 9.09 -3.01 6.69
N SER A 162 9.02 -4.24 6.18
CA SER A 162 9.36 -5.43 6.96
C SER A 162 10.86 -5.52 7.28
N GLN A 163 11.74 -4.81 6.58
CA GLN A 163 13.19 -4.93 6.74
C GLN A 163 13.81 -3.75 7.54
N PRO A 164 14.80 -4.01 8.41
CA PRO A 164 15.54 -2.98 9.11
C PRO A 164 16.74 -2.41 8.31
N PRO A 165 17.30 -1.26 8.69
CA PRO A 165 16.50 -0.10 9.10
C PRO A 165 15.53 0.30 7.97
N PRO A 166 14.43 1.01 8.28
CA PRO A 166 13.59 1.59 7.24
C PRO A 166 14.44 2.37 6.24
N ARG A 167 14.19 2.16 4.94
CA ARG A 167 14.94 2.84 3.88
C ARG A 167 14.79 4.35 4.05
N ARG A 168 15.90 5.02 4.37
CA ARG A 168 15.92 6.47 4.65
C ARG A 168 15.89 7.33 3.39
N PHE A 169 16.19 6.73 2.26
CA PHE A 169 16.22 7.39 0.96
C PHE A 169 15.24 6.70 0.03
N PRO A 170 14.53 7.46 -0.81
CA PRO A 170 13.74 6.87 -1.86
C PRO A 170 14.58 5.94 -2.73
N ASN A 171 14.05 4.76 -2.99
CA ASN A 171 14.64 3.88 -3.99
C ASN A 171 14.31 4.44 -5.38
N GLN A 172 15.21 4.30 -6.34
CA GLN A 172 15.00 4.74 -7.72
C GLN A 172 15.30 3.59 -8.69
N TRP A 173 14.47 3.44 -9.71
CA TRP A 173 14.71 2.51 -10.81
C TRP A 173 14.14 3.04 -12.12
N ARG A 174 14.79 2.68 -13.21
CA ARG A 174 14.30 2.94 -14.56
C ARG A 174 13.26 1.89 -14.93
N ILE A 175 12.15 2.34 -15.51
CA ILE A 175 11.08 1.49 -16.01
C ILE A 175 11.32 1.23 -17.50
N GLN A 176 11.16 -0.02 -17.91
CA GLN A 176 11.07 -0.39 -19.33
C GLN A 176 9.74 -1.13 -19.58
N THR A 177 8.80 -0.47 -20.27
CA THR A 177 7.42 -0.95 -20.50
C THR A 177 7.23 -1.73 -21.80
N ASN A 178 8.22 -1.75 -22.70
CA ASN A 178 8.15 -2.47 -23.97
C ASN A 178 8.35 -4.00 -23.79
N TRP A 179 7.58 -4.61 -22.89
CA TRP A 179 7.56 -6.06 -22.74
C TRP A 179 6.25 -6.61 -23.30
N ASP A 180 6.34 -7.36 -24.40
CA ASP A 180 5.22 -7.86 -25.23
C ASP A 180 4.13 -8.64 -24.49
N ARG A 181 4.33 -8.95 -23.20
CA ARG A 181 3.44 -9.76 -22.36
C ARG A 181 2.65 -8.95 -21.32
N GLY A 182 2.54 -7.63 -21.50
CA GLY A 182 1.75 -6.77 -20.64
C GLY A 182 2.39 -6.49 -19.27
N GLY A 183 3.72 -6.60 -19.17
CA GLY A 183 4.50 -6.36 -17.97
C GLY A 183 5.54 -5.24 -18.16
N TRP A 184 6.51 -5.16 -17.25
CA TRP A 184 7.61 -4.20 -17.31
C TRP A 184 8.88 -4.75 -16.65
N ILE A 185 10.00 -4.08 -16.91
CA ILE A 185 11.29 -4.40 -16.30
C ILE A 185 11.72 -3.23 -15.41
N GLU A 186 12.07 -3.57 -14.17
CA GLU A 186 12.69 -2.70 -13.17
C GLU A 186 14.21 -2.78 -13.33
N TRP A 187 14.87 -1.68 -13.67
CA TRP A 187 16.34 -1.59 -13.68
C TRP A 187 16.80 -0.68 -12.54
N GLY A 188 17.57 -1.20 -11.59
CA GLY A 188 18.11 -0.38 -10.50
C GLY A 188 18.83 0.85 -11.03
N ALA A 189 18.51 2.04 -10.49
CA ALA A 189 19.13 3.29 -10.94
C ALA A 189 20.60 3.40 -10.52
N ARG A 190 20.99 2.69 -9.45
CA ARG A 190 22.39 2.55 -9.03
C ARG A 190 23.11 1.60 -9.97
N LYS A 191 24.32 1.99 -10.36
CA LYS A 191 25.17 1.22 -11.27
C LYS A 191 26.42 0.71 -10.55
N ASP A 192 26.94 -0.43 -10.99
CA ASP A 192 28.24 -0.95 -10.57
C ASP A 192 29.40 -0.20 -11.26
N ALA A 193 30.64 -0.61 -10.97
CA ALA A 193 31.85 -0.04 -11.58
C ALA A 193 31.91 -0.22 -13.11
N SER A 194 31.11 -1.12 -13.69
CA SER A 194 31.00 -1.34 -15.13
C SER A 194 29.85 -0.56 -15.76
N GLY A 195 29.12 0.25 -14.99
CA GLY A 195 27.96 1.00 -15.45
C GLY A 195 26.68 0.14 -15.61
N GLN A 196 26.67 -1.10 -15.13
CA GLN A 196 25.50 -1.98 -15.16
C GLN A 196 24.60 -1.72 -13.95
N ALA A 197 23.28 -1.86 -14.10
CA ALA A 197 22.36 -1.73 -12.98
C ALA A 197 22.68 -2.76 -11.88
N LEU A 198 22.66 -2.37 -10.61
CA LEU A 198 22.96 -3.29 -9.49
C LEU A 198 21.95 -4.42 -9.37
N TYR A 199 20.73 -4.22 -9.86
CA TYR A 199 19.71 -5.25 -9.93
C TYR A 199 18.75 -5.04 -11.10
N VAL A 200 18.08 -6.12 -11.49
CA VAL A 200 17.04 -6.15 -12.53
C VAL A 200 15.89 -7.03 -12.05
N GLU A 201 14.66 -6.52 -12.07
CA GLU A 201 13.46 -7.34 -11.81
C GLU A 201 12.51 -7.34 -13.02
N HIS A 202 11.92 -8.50 -13.33
CA HIS A 202 10.90 -8.63 -14.37
C HIS A 202 9.52 -8.81 -13.73
N TRP A 203 8.55 -8.00 -14.17
CA TRP A 203 7.22 -7.94 -13.59
C TRP A 203 6.15 -8.26 -14.63
N ARG A 204 5.48 -9.39 -14.48
CA ARG A 204 4.41 -9.85 -15.37
C ARG A 204 3.07 -9.47 -14.76
N ARG A 205 2.20 -8.83 -15.54
CA ARG A 205 0.85 -8.49 -15.06
C ARG A 205 0.04 -9.75 -14.78
N LEU A 206 -0.68 -9.74 -13.66
CA LEU A 206 -1.60 -10.79 -13.26
C LEU A 206 -2.91 -10.69 -14.07
N PRO A 207 -3.62 -11.80 -14.32
CA PRO A 207 -4.96 -11.76 -14.91
C PRO A 207 -5.92 -10.97 -14.03
N ALA A 208 -6.70 -10.05 -14.62
CA ALA A 208 -7.53 -9.07 -13.90
C ALA A 208 -6.70 -8.07 -13.05
N GLY A 209 -5.45 -7.83 -13.44
CA GLY A 209 -4.50 -6.89 -12.82
C GLY A 209 -4.33 -5.61 -13.64
N GLU A 210 -5.34 -5.19 -14.40
CA GLU A 210 -5.35 -3.92 -15.13
C GLU A 210 -5.31 -2.74 -14.15
N ALA A 211 -4.81 -1.59 -14.63
CA ALA A 211 -4.67 -0.38 -13.80
C ALA A 211 -5.99 0.14 -13.19
N LYS A 212 -7.15 -0.33 -13.66
CA LYS A 212 -8.47 0.07 -13.18
C LYS A 212 -9.41 -1.14 -13.07
N PRO A 213 -10.38 -1.10 -12.15
CA PRO A 213 -10.53 -0.07 -11.12
C PRO A 213 -9.43 -0.18 -10.04
N PHE A 214 -9.22 0.89 -9.29
CA PHE A 214 -8.30 0.91 -8.16
C PHE A 214 -8.86 1.67 -6.95
N LEU A 215 -8.37 1.30 -5.77
CA LEU A 215 -8.60 1.94 -4.47
C LEU A 215 -7.33 1.80 -3.63
N ALA A 216 -6.92 2.88 -2.95
CA ALA A 216 -5.93 2.80 -1.88
C ALA A 216 -6.50 3.43 -0.61
N LEU A 217 -6.49 2.65 0.48
CA LEU A 217 -6.85 3.08 1.82
C LEU A 217 -5.61 3.11 2.70
N ARG A 218 -5.56 4.05 3.65
CA ARG A 218 -4.60 4.06 4.75
C ARG A 218 -5.33 4.14 6.08
N ARG A 219 -4.86 3.42 7.09
CA ARG A 219 -5.44 3.49 8.43
C ARG A 219 -5.23 4.90 9.00
N SER A 220 -6.26 5.47 9.61
CA SER A 220 -6.16 6.81 10.20
C SER A 220 -5.06 6.84 11.25
N ALA A 221 -4.29 7.94 11.29
CA ALA A 221 -3.20 8.11 12.27
C ALA A 221 -3.68 8.01 13.74
N LYS A 222 -4.98 8.21 13.99
CA LYS A 222 -5.61 8.06 15.31
C LYS A 222 -5.63 6.62 15.83
N GLU A 223 -5.47 5.63 14.95
CA GLU A 223 -5.55 4.21 15.30
C GLU A 223 -4.26 3.65 15.92
N GLY A 224 -3.16 4.43 15.91
CA GLY A 224 -1.90 4.11 16.57
C GLY A 224 -0.97 3.15 15.83
N ARG A 225 -1.45 2.50 14.76
CA ARG A 225 -0.69 1.57 13.93
C ARG A 225 -0.99 1.81 12.45
N ASP A 226 0.04 2.02 11.63
CA ASP A 226 -0.16 2.27 10.20
C ASP A 226 -0.61 1.00 9.48
N GLY A 227 -1.36 1.18 8.41
CA GLY A 227 -1.89 0.07 7.62
C GLY A 227 -2.36 0.55 6.26
N PHE A 228 -2.19 -0.28 5.25
CA PHE A 228 -2.57 0.01 3.87
C PHE A 228 -3.43 -1.12 3.30
N LEU A 229 -4.45 -0.74 2.53
CA LEU A 229 -5.20 -1.67 1.69
C LEU A 229 -5.24 -1.12 0.27
N LEU A 230 -4.54 -1.79 -0.65
CA LEU A 230 -4.55 -1.47 -2.06
C LEU A 230 -5.43 -2.49 -2.79
N VAL A 231 -6.24 -2.01 -3.73
CA VAL A 231 -7.03 -2.80 -4.66
C VAL A 231 -6.70 -2.32 -6.07
N VAL A 232 -6.38 -3.26 -6.96
CA VAL A 232 -6.14 -3.00 -8.38
C VAL A 232 -6.75 -4.13 -9.21
N GLY A 233 -7.72 -3.78 -10.05
CA GLY A 233 -8.55 -4.74 -10.75
C GLY A 233 -9.33 -5.61 -9.76
N ASP A 234 -9.11 -6.92 -9.82
CA ASP A 234 -9.70 -7.90 -8.89
C ASP A 234 -8.74 -8.31 -7.75
N HIS A 235 -7.56 -7.71 -7.68
CA HIS A 235 -6.55 -8.05 -6.67
C HIS A 235 -6.59 -7.07 -5.50
N PHE A 236 -6.31 -7.57 -4.30
CA PHE A 236 -5.98 -6.74 -3.15
C PHE A 236 -4.61 -7.08 -2.57
N LEU A 237 -4.02 -6.12 -1.88
CA LEU A 237 -2.85 -6.32 -1.04
C LEU A 237 -3.00 -5.45 0.22
N PHE A 238 -3.08 -6.13 1.37
CA PHE A 238 -3.21 -5.56 2.70
C PHE A 238 -1.86 -5.60 3.40
N LEU A 239 -1.46 -4.51 4.06
CA LEU A 239 -0.34 -4.47 4.98
C LEU A 239 -0.76 -3.82 6.29
N ASP A 240 -0.33 -4.41 7.38
CA ASP A 240 -0.44 -3.89 8.73
C ASP A 240 0.97 -3.83 9.34
N ASP A 241 1.40 -2.65 9.79
CA ASP A 241 2.75 -2.45 10.36
C ASP A 241 2.91 -3.23 11.67
N ARG A 242 4.02 -3.14 12.40
CA ARG A 242 4.20 -3.85 13.67
C ARG A 242 3.52 -3.15 14.84
N ALA A 243 3.04 -3.93 15.81
CA ALA A 243 2.55 -3.40 17.09
C ALA A 243 3.70 -2.83 17.95
N CYS A 244 4.90 -3.42 17.87
CA CYS A 244 6.02 -3.09 18.74
C CYS A 244 6.82 -1.84 18.34
N GLY A 245 6.35 -1.09 17.32
CA GLY A 245 7.05 0.08 16.80
C GLY A 245 8.23 -0.25 15.87
N PRO A 246 9.17 0.68 15.67
CA PRO A 246 10.22 0.55 14.66
C PRO A 246 11.21 -0.56 15.00
N LEU A 247 11.71 -1.24 13.96
CA LEU A 247 12.77 -2.22 14.12
C LEU A 247 14.06 -1.59 14.65
N PRO A 248 14.89 -2.36 15.37
CA PRO A 248 16.22 -1.91 15.77
C PRO A 248 17.02 -1.41 14.56
N ALA A 249 17.70 -0.28 14.73
CA ALA A 249 18.62 0.20 13.71
C ALA A 249 19.78 -0.80 13.57
N VAL A 250 19.93 -1.39 12.38
CA VAL A 250 21.11 -2.20 12.07
C VAL A 250 22.22 -1.25 11.67
N VAL A 251 23.28 -1.21 12.47
CA VAL A 251 24.54 -0.56 12.07
C VAL A 251 25.14 -1.43 10.98
N LEU A 252 25.13 -0.93 9.74
CA LEU A 252 25.83 -1.58 8.64
C LEU A 252 27.27 -1.81 9.10
N GLY A 253 27.73 -3.06 9.05
CA GLY A 253 29.08 -3.43 9.48
C GLY A 253 30.14 -2.58 8.77
N ARG A 254 31.34 -2.50 9.37
CA ARG A 254 32.49 -1.72 8.85
C ARG A 254 32.82 -2.04 7.38
N ASP A 255 32.46 -3.23 6.93
CA ASP A 255 32.71 -3.76 5.58
C ASP A 255 31.51 -3.59 4.63
N GLY A 256 30.42 -2.92 5.04
CA GLY A 256 29.29 -2.52 4.18
C GLY A 256 28.44 -3.65 3.54
N HIS A 257 28.91 -4.89 3.55
CA HIS A 257 28.39 -5.94 2.69
C HIS A 257 27.73 -7.14 3.41
N THR A 258 28.03 -7.40 4.69
CA THR A 258 27.64 -8.68 5.34
C THR A 258 26.35 -8.63 6.18
N ASP A 259 25.85 -7.46 6.54
CA ASP A 259 24.59 -7.32 7.27
C ASP A 259 23.82 -6.11 6.71
N ARG A 260 23.15 -6.32 5.57
CA ARG A 260 22.33 -5.29 4.90
C ARG A 260 21.06 -4.93 5.66
N GLY A 261 20.96 -5.25 6.95
CA GLY A 261 19.75 -5.08 7.72
C GLY A 261 18.65 -6.00 7.21
N GLN A 262 18.90 -7.31 7.18
CA GLN A 262 17.81 -8.25 6.89
C GLN A 262 17.09 -8.61 8.19
N LEU A 263 15.76 -8.67 8.15
CA LEU A 263 14.96 -9.12 9.30
C LEU A 263 15.39 -10.54 9.75
N GLN A 264 15.76 -11.39 8.78
CA GLN A 264 16.31 -12.71 9.04
C GLN A 264 17.59 -12.67 9.89
N ALA A 265 18.48 -11.70 9.68
CA ALA A 265 19.70 -11.55 10.48
C ALA A 265 19.39 -11.15 11.92
N LEU A 266 18.39 -10.27 12.14
CA LEU A 266 17.90 -9.96 13.48
C LEU A 266 17.28 -11.18 14.15
N ALA A 267 16.44 -11.92 13.43
CA ALA A 267 15.81 -13.14 13.96
C ALA A 267 16.83 -14.25 14.30
N GLY A 268 17.95 -14.32 13.57
CA GLY A 268 19.07 -15.21 13.89
C GLY A 268 19.80 -14.84 15.19
N LYS A 269 19.75 -13.55 15.58
CA LYS A 269 20.39 -13.02 16.81
C LYS A 269 19.42 -12.94 18.00
N ALA A 270 18.11 -13.06 17.76
CA ALA A 270 17.09 -12.98 18.80
C ALA A 270 17.29 -14.05 19.87
N THR A 271 17.16 -13.63 21.12
CA THR A 271 17.50 -14.43 22.32
C THR A 271 16.27 -15.01 23.02
N SER A 272 15.06 -14.61 22.60
CA SER A 272 13.80 -15.08 23.16
C SER A 272 12.72 -15.24 22.09
N THR A 273 11.73 -16.09 22.37
CA THR A 273 10.54 -16.26 21.51
C THR A 273 9.74 -14.97 21.38
N ASP A 274 9.63 -14.17 22.43
CA ASP A 274 8.88 -12.91 22.39
C ASP A 274 9.55 -11.87 21.49
N GLU A 275 10.89 -11.80 21.52
CA GLU A 275 11.66 -10.98 20.58
C GLU A 275 11.40 -11.42 19.13
N LEU A 276 11.41 -12.72 18.85
CA LEU A 276 11.08 -13.28 17.54
C LEU A 276 9.66 -12.91 17.09
N ARG A 277 8.66 -13.09 17.97
CA ARG A 277 7.26 -12.73 17.69
C ARG A 277 7.15 -11.25 17.34
N ASN A 278 7.79 -10.37 18.10
CA ASN A 278 7.77 -8.94 17.86
C ASN A 278 8.40 -8.58 16.50
N LEU A 279 9.53 -9.19 16.13
CA LEU A 279 10.17 -8.96 14.83
C LEU A 279 9.25 -9.30 13.64
N VAL A 280 8.42 -10.34 13.76
CA VAL A 280 7.49 -10.80 12.71
C VAL A 280 6.02 -10.40 12.95
N SER A 281 5.76 -9.49 13.88
CA SER A 281 4.41 -9.02 14.26
C SER A 281 3.76 -8.06 13.25
N TYR A 282 4.09 -8.21 11.95
CA TYR A 282 3.48 -7.49 10.84
C TYR A 282 2.68 -8.46 9.98
N CYS A 283 1.58 -7.98 9.39
CA CYS A 283 0.72 -8.79 8.54
C CYS A 283 0.71 -8.22 7.13
N SER A 284 0.94 -9.08 6.14
CA SER A 284 0.82 -8.73 4.73
C SER A 284 0.08 -9.83 4.02
N ALA A 285 -0.96 -9.49 3.26
CA ALA A 285 -1.81 -10.48 2.60
C ALA A 285 -2.23 -9.99 1.21
N HIS A 286 -2.02 -10.84 0.20
CA HIS A 286 -2.50 -10.66 -1.15
C HIS A 286 -3.65 -11.63 -1.44
N GLY A 287 -4.62 -11.19 -2.23
CA GLY A 287 -5.74 -12.03 -2.59
C GLY A 287 -6.62 -11.45 -3.69
N ARG A 288 -7.86 -11.95 -3.76
CA ARG A 288 -8.85 -11.59 -4.78
C ARG A 288 -10.14 -11.07 -4.14
N VAL A 289 -10.64 -9.94 -4.67
CA VAL A 289 -11.89 -9.33 -4.22
C VAL A 289 -13.09 -10.17 -4.66
N GLY A 290 -13.11 -10.60 -5.92
CA GLY A 290 -14.18 -11.40 -6.54
C GLY A 290 -14.40 -12.76 -5.90
N ASP A 291 -13.38 -13.31 -5.24
CA ASP A 291 -13.47 -14.53 -4.42
C ASP A 291 -13.93 -14.25 -2.97
N GLY A 292 -14.56 -13.09 -2.78
CA GLY A 292 -15.04 -12.63 -1.49
C GLY A 292 -13.92 -12.16 -0.57
N TRP A 293 -12.91 -11.47 -1.09
CA TRP A 293 -11.73 -11.04 -0.33
C TRP A 293 -10.89 -12.22 0.21
N ARG A 294 -10.77 -13.30 -0.57
CA ARG A 294 -9.99 -14.47 -0.16
C ARG A 294 -8.49 -14.22 -0.32
N VAL A 295 -7.73 -14.52 0.73
CA VAL A 295 -6.26 -14.43 0.76
C VAL A 295 -5.66 -15.61 0.00
N ALA A 296 -4.76 -15.31 -0.94
CA ALA A 296 -4.05 -16.30 -1.75
C ALA A 296 -2.57 -16.44 -1.35
N LEU A 297 -1.97 -15.39 -0.79
CA LEU A 297 -0.58 -15.35 -0.34
C LEU A 297 -0.47 -14.47 0.90
N SER A 298 0.26 -14.92 1.93
CA SER A 298 0.34 -14.18 3.19
C SER A 298 1.72 -14.26 3.86
N SER A 299 2.09 -13.22 4.60
CA SER A 299 3.21 -13.28 5.55
C SER A 299 2.94 -14.22 6.72
N TRP A 300 1.66 -14.52 6.99
CA TRP A 300 1.19 -15.49 7.97
C TRP A 300 0.46 -16.62 7.25
N PRO A 301 1.09 -17.79 7.07
CA PRO A 301 0.57 -18.86 6.20
C PRO A 301 -0.84 -19.36 6.56
N TRP A 302 -1.26 -19.25 7.82
CA TRP A 302 -2.60 -19.65 8.26
C TRP A 302 -3.72 -18.69 7.82
N LEU A 303 -3.40 -17.55 7.23
CA LEU A 303 -4.39 -16.70 6.58
C LEU A 303 -4.68 -17.14 5.14
N GLU A 304 -3.85 -17.97 4.53
CA GLU A 304 -4.06 -18.40 3.15
C GLU A 304 -5.31 -19.27 3.04
N GLY A 305 -6.19 -18.91 2.10
CA GLY A 305 -7.51 -19.51 1.96
C GLY A 305 -8.57 -18.88 2.87
N GLU A 306 -8.22 -18.04 3.85
CA GLU A 306 -9.18 -17.31 4.67
C GLU A 306 -9.68 -16.03 3.97
N HIS A 307 -10.73 -15.42 4.54
CA HIS A 307 -11.26 -14.14 4.08
C HIS A 307 -10.60 -12.98 4.85
N LEU A 308 -10.23 -11.92 4.14
CA LEU A 308 -9.62 -10.73 4.74
C LEU A 308 -10.61 -10.06 5.73
N LEU A 309 -10.15 -9.82 6.96
CA LEU A 309 -10.88 -9.14 8.05
C LEU A 309 -12.17 -9.82 8.56
N GLY A 310 -12.38 -11.13 8.34
CA GLY A 310 -13.48 -11.85 9.01
C GLY A 310 -14.02 -13.03 8.23
N GLN A 311 -15.26 -13.43 8.53
CA GLN A 311 -15.92 -14.55 7.88
C GLN A 311 -16.84 -14.06 6.75
N GLY A 312 -16.54 -14.47 5.51
CA GLY A 312 -17.44 -14.34 4.36
C GLY A 312 -16.95 -13.38 3.29
N ALA A 313 -17.79 -13.18 2.27
CA ALA A 313 -17.41 -12.51 1.02
C ALA A 313 -17.31 -10.98 1.08
N ARG A 314 -17.31 -10.37 2.27
CA ARG A 314 -17.38 -8.91 2.47
C ARG A 314 -16.39 -8.47 3.54
N LEU A 315 -15.84 -7.27 3.39
CA LEU A 315 -15.09 -6.65 4.47
C LEU A 315 -16.02 -6.37 5.64
N ASN A 316 -15.66 -6.91 6.80
CA ASN A 316 -16.53 -6.97 7.95
C ASN A 316 -16.97 -5.57 8.41
N GLY A 317 -18.27 -5.31 8.39
CA GLY A 317 -18.85 -4.06 8.88
C GLY A 317 -18.46 -2.80 8.11
N ALA A 318 -17.95 -2.91 6.88
CA ALA A 318 -17.48 -1.75 6.12
C ALA A 318 -18.57 -0.68 5.91
N ARG A 319 -18.23 0.59 6.12
CA ARG A 319 -19.08 1.76 5.91
C ARG A 319 -18.30 2.88 5.24
N VAL A 320 -18.81 3.39 4.12
CA VAL A 320 -18.20 4.53 3.40
C VAL A 320 -18.87 5.83 3.83
N SER A 321 -18.09 6.86 4.11
CA SER A 321 -18.58 8.22 4.41
C SER A 321 -19.43 8.78 3.26
N ALA A 322 -20.23 9.81 3.53
CA ALA A 322 -21.13 10.38 2.54
C ALA A 322 -20.39 10.98 1.32
N ASP A 323 -19.20 11.54 1.56
CA ASP A 323 -18.31 12.14 0.58
C ASP A 323 -17.29 11.15 -0.02
N GLY A 324 -17.22 9.91 0.49
CA GLY A 324 -16.29 8.88 0.02
C GLY A 324 -14.83 9.10 0.39
N THR A 325 -14.54 9.98 1.35
CA THR A 325 -13.16 10.27 1.80
C THR A 325 -12.69 9.34 2.92
N ALA A 326 -13.61 8.65 3.59
CA ALA A 326 -13.30 7.74 4.68
C ALA A 326 -14.11 6.45 4.61
N VAL A 327 -13.53 5.38 5.15
CA VAL A 327 -14.13 4.06 5.32
C VAL A 327 -13.95 3.63 6.78
N ARG A 328 -15.00 3.11 7.41
CA ARG A 328 -14.88 2.41 8.69
C ARG A 328 -15.03 0.92 8.48
N MET A 329 -14.16 0.11 9.06
CA MET A 329 -14.18 -1.34 8.92
C MET A 329 -13.92 -2.00 10.27
N ARG A 330 -14.46 -3.20 10.47
CA ARG A 330 -14.19 -3.99 11.66
C ARG A 330 -13.02 -4.91 11.41
N GLU A 331 -12.00 -4.79 12.24
CA GLU A 331 -10.78 -5.59 12.17
C GLU A 331 -10.71 -6.51 13.38
N ALA A 332 -10.16 -7.71 13.17
CA ALA A 332 -9.72 -8.51 14.30
C ALA A 332 -8.64 -7.75 15.06
N ASP A 333 -8.63 -7.85 16.38
CA ASP A 333 -7.55 -7.28 17.18
C ASP A 333 -6.24 -7.99 16.81
N PRO A 334 -5.26 -7.30 16.21
CA PRO A 334 -4.02 -7.95 15.81
C PRO A 334 -3.22 -8.42 17.03
N ASP A 335 -3.41 -7.83 18.21
CA ASP A 335 -2.72 -8.23 19.43
C ASP A 335 -3.29 -9.54 19.98
N ALA A 336 -4.59 -9.80 19.79
CA ALA A 336 -5.18 -11.09 20.10
C ALA A 336 -4.57 -12.24 19.26
N ALA A 337 -4.16 -11.95 18.02
CA ALA A 337 -3.44 -12.91 17.17
C ALA A 337 -1.98 -13.14 17.61
N VAL A 338 -1.41 -12.23 18.40
CA VAL A 338 -0.08 -12.37 19.01
C VAL A 338 -0.14 -13.13 20.33
N GLU A 339 -1.16 -12.88 21.15
CA GLU A 339 -1.26 -13.40 22.52
C GLU A 339 -1.89 -14.80 22.61
N GLY A 340 -2.51 -15.30 21.53
CA GLY A 340 -3.15 -16.62 21.53
C GLY A 340 -4.37 -16.69 22.46
N CYS A 341 -4.93 -15.54 22.85
CA CYS A 341 -6.10 -15.46 23.70
C CYS A 341 -7.33 -15.80 22.85
N ALA A 342 -7.74 -17.07 22.85
CA ALA A 342 -8.89 -17.56 22.09
C ALA A 342 -10.25 -16.96 22.53
N GLN A 343 -10.27 -16.12 23.56
CA GLN A 343 -11.43 -15.27 23.81
C GLN A 343 -11.45 -14.18 22.75
N ALA A 344 -12.24 -14.42 21.70
CA ALA A 344 -12.45 -13.48 20.61
C ALA A 344 -12.71 -12.07 21.17
N SER A 345 -11.68 -11.23 21.15
CA SER A 345 -11.86 -9.81 21.41
C SER A 345 -12.88 -9.29 20.41
N ALA A 346 -13.78 -8.43 20.88
CA ALA A 346 -14.74 -7.82 19.98
C ALA A 346 -13.96 -7.10 18.88
N PRO A 347 -14.31 -7.31 17.59
CA PRO A 347 -13.57 -6.70 16.50
C PRO A 347 -13.63 -5.17 16.64
N LEU A 348 -12.48 -4.54 16.45
CA LEU A 348 -12.30 -3.10 16.61
C LEU A 348 -12.80 -2.41 15.33
N GLU A 349 -13.67 -1.42 15.48
CA GLU A 349 -14.01 -0.54 14.35
C GLU A 349 -12.87 0.47 14.17
N ARG A 350 -12.22 0.41 13.00
CA ARG A 350 -11.09 1.26 12.63
C ARG A 350 -11.49 2.20 11.51
N GLU A 351 -10.99 3.43 11.58
CA GLU A 351 -11.17 4.43 10.52
C GLU A 351 -10.01 4.39 9.50
N TRP A 352 -10.36 4.43 8.23
CA TRP A 352 -9.47 4.39 7.08
C TRP A 352 -9.74 5.60 6.19
N GLU A 353 -8.67 6.24 5.73
CA GLU A 353 -8.70 7.36 4.81
C GLU A 353 -8.57 6.86 3.37
N VAL A 354 -9.40 7.37 2.47
CA VAL A 354 -9.30 7.08 1.04
C VAL A 354 -8.22 7.98 0.45
N LEU A 355 -7.05 7.42 0.16
CA LEU A 355 -5.93 8.17 -0.40
C LEU A 355 -6.10 8.43 -1.89
N GLU A 356 -6.59 7.43 -2.61
CA GLU A 356 -6.98 7.54 -4.01
C GLU A 356 -8.01 6.48 -4.39
N SER A 357 -8.88 6.82 -5.35
CA SER A 357 -9.85 5.89 -5.89
C SER A 357 -10.28 6.26 -7.30
N SER A 358 -10.49 5.24 -8.13
CA SER A 358 -11.20 5.37 -9.41
C SER A 358 -12.71 5.14 -9.29
N HIS A 359 -13.20 4.76 -8.10
CA HIS A 359 -14.59 4.42 -7.87
C HIS A 359 -15.41 5.66 -7.51
N SER A 360 -16.67 5.68 -7.97
CA SER A 360 -17.67 6.54 -7.34
C SER A 360 -17.95 6.09 -5.90
N VAL A 361 -18.52 6.96 -5.06
CA VAL A 361 -18.91 6.60 -3.68
C VAL A 361 -19.83 5.37 -3.66
N GLU A 362 -20.75 5.25 -4.62
CA GLU A 362 -21.65 4.10 -4.70
C GLU A 362 -20.92 2.84 -5.14
N SER A 363 -20.00 2.96 -6.12
CA SER A 363 -19.15 1.84 -6.53
C SER A 363 -18.22 1.37 -5.40
N LEU A 364 -17.75 2.28 -4.53
CA LEU A 364 -16.99 1.93 -3.33
C LEU A 364 -17.83 1.14 -2.34
N ARG A 365 -19.08 1.56 -2.10
CA ARG A 365 -20.00 0.80 -1.23
C ARG A 365 -20.22 -0.62 -1.73
N VAL A 366 -20.39 -0.78 -3.05
CA VAL A 366 -20.52 -2.11 -3.67
C VAL A 366 -19.24 -2.93 -3.51
N LEU A 367 -18.07 -2.36 -3.83
CA LEU A 367 -16.77 -3.03 -3.70
C LEU A 367 -16.52 -3.55 -2.28
N LEU A 368 -16.80 -2.71 -1.28
CA LEU A 368 -16.56 -3.01 0.13
C LEU A 368 -17.70 -3.84 0.77
N GLY A 369 -18.75 -4.18 0.01
CA GLY A 369 -19.87 -4.98 0.48
C GLY A 369 -20.80 -4.26 1.47
N CYS A 370 -20.79 -2.91 1.49
CA CYS A 370 -21.72 -2.13 2.28
C CYS A 370 -23.16 -2.47 1.88
N ALA A 371 -24.06 -2.58 2.86
CA ALA A 371 -25.48 -2.64 2.54
C ALA A 371 -25.86 -1.38 1.75
N PRO A 372 -26.66 -1.49 0.66
CA PRO A 372 -27.19 -0.30 0.02
C PRO A 372 -27.85 0.53 1.10
N SER A 373 -27.47 1.81 1.19
CA SER A 373 -28.12 2.74 2.13
C SER A 373 -29.60 2.60 1.83
N SER A 374 -30.36 2.02 2.76
CA SER A 374 -31.82 1.95 2.66
C SER A 374 -32.24 3.38 2.43
N ALA A 375 -32.54 3.71 1.17
CA ALA A 375 -32.64 5.08 0.72
C ALA A 375 -33.57 5.75 1.72
N SER A 376 -33.01 6.70 2.49
CA SER A 376 -33.75 7.53 3.45
C SER A 376 -35.07 7.78 2.78
N HIS A 377 -36.15 7.15 3.28
CA HIS A 377 -37.48 7.24 2.69
C HIS A 377 -37.66 8.71 2.38
N ALA A 378 -37.56 9.06 1.09
CA ALA A 378 -37.75 10.42 0.66
C ALA A 378 -39.08 10.79 1.30
N PRO A 379 -39.12 11.80 2.19
CA PRO A 379 -40.29 12.04 3.02
C PRO A 379 -41.46 12.03 2.06
N THR A 380 -42.28 10.98 2.18
CA THR A 380 -43.34 10.73 1.22
C THR A 380 -44.12 12.01 1.26
N LYS A 381 -44.10 12.80 0.18
CA LYS A 381 -44.79 14.09 0.13
C LYS A 381 -46.21 13.75 0.54
N ARG A 382 -46.54 14.03 1.81
CA ARG A 382 -47.86 13.81 2.35
C ARG A 382 -48.68 14.73 1.48
N LYS A 383 -49.47 14.14 0.59
CA LYS A 383 -50.41 14.84 -0.26
C LYS A 383 -51.30 15.57 0.74
N LEU A 384 -50.98 16.84 1.02
CA LEU A 384 -51.92 17.72 1.67
C LEU A 384 -53.15 17.67 0.76
N ALA A 385 -54.29 17.34 1.37
CA ALA A 385 -55.57 17.34 0.68
C ALA A 385 -55.72 18.68 -0.04
N PRO A 386 -56.35 18.70 -1.22
CA PRO A 386 -56.67 19.96 -1.87
C PRO A 386 -57.60 20.73 -0.92
N ASP A 387 -57.11 21.82 -0.35
CA ASP A 387 -57.98 22.85 0.20
C ASP A 387 -58.81 23.42 -0.95
N GLU A 388 -60.06 23.67 -0.61
CA GLU A 388 -61.14 24.07 -1.48
C GLU A 388 -60.82 25.35 -2.26
N ALA A 389 -61.44 25.41 -3.43
CA ALA A 389 -61.27 26.41 -4.46
C ALA A 389 -61.66 27.81 -4.00
N ASP A 390 -60.82 28.79 -4.35
CA ASP A 390 -61.27 30.15 -4.63
C ASP A 390 -61.09 30.40 -6.14
N ASP A 391 -62.21 30.69 -6.79
CA ASP A 391 -62.34 30.98 -8.22
C ASP A 391 -61.49 32.21 -8.63
N PRO A 392 -60.66 32.11 -9.69
CA PRO A 392 -60.10 33.29 -10.33
C PRO A 392 -61.11 33.92 -11.29
N PRO A 393 -61.17 35.27 -11.39
CA PRO A 393 -62.07 35.95 -12.30
C PRO A 393 -61.66 35.74 -13.75
N GLN A 394 -62.67 35.47 -14.59
CA GLN A 394 -62.56 35.46 -16.04
C GLN A 394 -62.04 36.81 -16.55
N VAL A 395 -60.97 36.77 -17.35
CA VAL A 395 -60.56 37.88 -18.21
C VAL A 395 -60.46 37.36 -19.64
N ASP A 396 -61.40 37.81 -20.46
CA ASP A 396 -61.37 37.73 -21.92
C ASP A 396 -60.19 38.53 -22.48
N GLY A 397 -59.50 38.00 -23.50
CA GLY A 397 -58.47 38.80 -24.17
C GLY A 397 -57.62 38.11 -25.22
N ALA A 398 -58.16 38.09 -26.45
CA ALA A 398 -57.48 38.33 -27.73
C ALA A 398 -56.28 37.46 -28.18
N ALA A 399 -56.47 36.94 -29.40
CA ALA A 399 -55.52 36.29 -30.26
C ALA A 399 -54.34 37.20 -30.69
N ALA A 400 -53.17 36.58 -30.90
CA ALA A 400 -52.26 36.97 -31.99
C ALA A 400 -51.38 35.79 -32.43
N VAL A 401 -51.51 35.50 -33.72
CA VAL A 401 -50.67 34.65 -34.56
C VAL A 401 -49.28 35.28 -34.74
N VAL A 402 -48.26 34.49 -35.08
CA VAL A 402 -47.28 34.74 -36.18
C VAL A 402 -45.83 34.27 -35.88
N SER A 403 -45.36 33.43 -36.80
CA SER A 403 -44.00 33.33 -37.38
C SER A 403 -42.84 32.61 -36.66
N LYS A 404 -42.58 31.40 -37.18
CA LYS A 404 -41.30 30.92 -37.73
C LYS A 404 -40.12 31.91 -37.71
N ARG A 405 -38.93 31.43 -37.34
CA ARG A 405 -37.71 31.63 -38.16
C ARG A 405 -36.68 30.54 -37.90
N LYS A 406 -36.27 29.91 -39.00
CA LYS A 406 -35.01 29.17 -39.14
C LYS A 406 -33.85 30.17 -39.14
N LYS A 407 -32.72 29.78 -38.57
CA LYS A 407 -31.45 29.65 -39.29
C LYS A 407 -30.59 28.61 -38.61
#